data_AF-A0A058ZAI7-F1
#
_entry.id   AF-A0A058ZAI7-F1
#
_cell.length_a   1.000
_cell.length_b   1.000
_cell.length_c   1.000
_cell.angle_alpha   90.00
_cell.angle_beta   90.00
_cell.angle_gamma   90.00
#
_symmetry.space_group_name_H-M   'P 1'
#
loop_
_entity.id
_entity.type
_entity.pdbx_description
1 polymer ?
#
loop_
_entity_poly.entity_id
_entity_poly.type
_entity_poly.pdbx_seq_one_letter_code
_entity_poly.pdbx_strand_id
1 'polypeptide(L)'
;MTTPPRVDPSSFPPITLSNLSKSDENHVHDAFRSEVRQKCDAQILKYIDCAYYRTLSIPSACREVADEMNACLRQFMTREQADQFRATFIASKGAEST
;
A
#
# COMPACT_ATOMS: atom_id res chain seq x y z
N MET A 1 -26.77 -5.60 0.80
CA MET A 1 -25.77 -4.78 0.09
C MET A 1 -25.54 -3.56 0.95
N THR A 2 -24.43 -3.48 1.70
CA THR A 2 -24.16 -2.36 2.61
C THR A 2 -22.97 -1.57 2.07
N THR A 3 -23.23 -0.35 1.64
CA THR A 3 -22.23 0.60 1.15
C THR A 3 -21.57 1.25 2.37
N PRO A 4 -20.23 1.34 2.48
CA PRO A 4 -19.61 2.02 3.62
C PRO A 4 -19.92 3.52 3.59
N PRO A 5 -20.15 4.18 4.74
CA PRO A 5 -20.46 5.59 4.81
C PRO A 5 -19.27 6.44 4.35
N ARG A 6 -19.53 7.35 3.41
CA ARG A 6 -18.61 8.42 3.02
C ARG A 6 -18.52 9.42 4.17
N VAL A 7 -17.41 9.42 4.89
CA VAL A 7 -17.15 10.36 5.99
C VAL A 7 -16.78 11.71 5.38
N ASP A 8 -17.54 12.74 5.75
CA ASP A 8 -17.37 14.12 5.27
C ASP A 8 -16.21 14.79 6.03
N PRO A 9 -15.23 15.42 5.35
CA PRO A 9 -14.01 15.94 5.98
C PRO A 9 -14.22 17.21 6.85
N SER A 10 -15.45 17.71 6.96
CA SER A 10 -15.74 19.02 7.55
C SER A 10 -16.16 18.99 9.04
N SER A 11 -16.08 17.84 9.72
CA SER A 11 -16.69 17.65 11.06
C SER A 11 -15.71 17.28 12.20
N PHE A 12 -14.42 17.62 12.10
CA PHE A 12 -13.47 17.36 13.19
C PHE A 12 -12.83 18.65 13.78
N PRO A 13 -12.98 18.91 15.10
CA PRO A 13 -12.44 20.09 15.79
C PRO A 13 -10.95 19.90 16.17
N PRO A 14 -10.27 20.90 16.78
CA PRO A 14 -8.97 21.44 16.36
C PRO A 14 -7.77 20.51 16.49
N ILE A 15 -6.85 20.72 15.54
CA ILE A 15 -5.55 20.08 15.32
C ILE A 15 -4.80 19.90 16.64
N THR A 16 -4.81 18.67 17.17
CA THR A 16 -3.85 18.26 18.18
C THR A 16 -2.60 17.74 17.47
N LEU A 17 -1.48 18.30 17.89
CA LEU A 17 -0.15 18.22 17.32
C LEU A 17 0.42 16.78 17.41
N SER A 18 -0.04 15.87 16.55
CA SER A 18 0.50 14.52 16.42
C SER A 18 0.39 14.03 14.97
N ASN A 19 1.20 14.63 14.11
CA ASN A 19 1.95 13.97 13.03
C ASN A 19 1.27 12.81 12.24
N LEU A 20 0.06 13.02 11.69
CA LEU A 20 -0.83 12.09 10.96
C LEU A 20 -1.91 11.48 11.83
N SER A 21 -3.18 11.69 11.44
CA SER A 21 -4.30 10.93 11.98
C SER A 21 -4.19 9.47 11.51
N LYS A 22 -4.73 8.52 12.27
CA LYS A 22 -4.76 7.09 11.89
C LYS A 22 -5.33 6.86 10.49
N SER A 23 -6.24 7.73 10.05
CA SER A 23 -6.79 7.69 8.69
C SER A 23 -5.77 8.12 7.63
N ASP A 24 -4.95 9.13 7.92
CA ASP A 24 -3.88 9.60 7.03
C ASP A 24 -2.77 8.56 6.91
N GLU A 25 -2.40 7.89 8.00
CA GLU A 25 -1.43 6.79 7.95
C GLU A 25 -1.91 5.64 7.07
N ASN A 26 -3.20 5.31 7.10
CA ASN A 26 -3.78 4.32 6.22
C ASN A 26 -3.66 4.73 4.74
N HIS A 27 -3.85 6.02 4.43
CA HIS A 27 -3.70 6.54 3.07
C HIS A 27 -2.24 6.49 2.60
N VAL A 28 -1.30 6.87 3.46
CA VAL A 28 0.15 6.75 3.20
C VAL A 28 0.53 5.30 2.92
N HIS A 29 0.04 4.39 3.75
CA HIS A 29 0.30 2.95 3.59
C HIS A 29 -0.31 2.39 2.30
N ASP A 30 -1.49 2.84 1.89
CA ASP A 30 -2.11 2.40 0.63
C ASP A 30 -1.35 2.92 -0.60
N ALA A 31 -1.03 4.21 -0.61
CA ALA A 31 -0.22 4.83 -1.66
C ALA A 31 1.14 4.15 -1.79
N PHE A 32 1.81 3.90 -0.66
CA PHE A 32 3.07 3.16 -0.61
C PHE A 32 2.91 1.74 -1.17
N ARG A 33 1.88 0.99 -0.77
CA ARG A 33 1.62 -0.34 -1.34
C ARG A 33 1.29 -0.31 -2.83
N SER A 34 0.67 0.76 -3.31
CA SER A 34 0.40 0.94 -4.74
C SER A 34 1.69 1.15 -5.53
N GLU A 35 2.57 2.05 -5.05
CA GLU A 35 3.89 2.30 -5.64
C GLU A 35 4.77 1.04 -5.65
N VAL A 36 4.78 0.29 -4.55
CA VAL A 36 5.53 -0.98 -4.45
C VAL A 36 5.00 -2.01 -5.44
N ARG A 37 3.68 -2.09 -5.63
CA ARG A 37 3.07 -2.98 -6.64
C ARG A 37 3.48 -2.58 -8.06
N GLN A 38 3.52 -1.28 -8.37
CA GLN A 38 3.99 -0.80 -9.68
C GLN A 38 5.47 -1.15 -9.93
N LYS A 39 6.34 -1.09 -8.90
CA LYS A 39 7.74 -1.51 -9.03
C LYS A 39 7.91 -3.02 -9.22
N CYS A 40 7.00 -3.82 -8.67
CA CYS A 40 7.01 -5.28 -8.79
C CYS A 40 6.08 -5.81 -9.90
N ASP A 41 5.59 -4.95 -10.80
CA ASP A 41 4.58 -5.29 -11.81
C ASP A 41 5.01 -6.48 -12.69
N ALA A 42 6.28 -6.52 -13.10
CA ALA A 42 6.84 -7.63 -13.89
C ALA A 42 6.71 -9.00 -13.20
N GLN A 43 6.86 -9.07 -11.87
CA GLN A 43 6.72 -10.33 -11.12
C GLN A 43 5.25 -10.67 -10.86
N ILE A 44 4.41 -9.65 -10.65
CA ILE A 44 2.97 -9.80 -10.51
C ILE A 44 2.36 -10.35 -11.80
N LEU A 45 2.78 -9.84 -12.97
CA LEU A 45 2.32 -10.32 -14.27
C LEU A 45 2.66 -11.80 -14.50
N LYS A 46 3.86 -12.25 -14.12
CA LYS A 46 4.21 -13.67 -14.18
C LYS A 46 3.32 -14.53 -13.29
N TYR A 47 2.99 -14.05 -12.08
CA TYR A 47 2.09 -14.75 -11.18
C TYR A 47 0.67 -14.82 -11.76
N ILE A 48 0.19 -13.73 -12.35
CA ILE A 48 -1.11 -13.67 -13.04
C ILE A 48 -1.13 -14.64 -14.23
N ASP A 49 -0.07 -14.70 -15.04
CA ASP A 49 0.03 -15.63 -16.15
C ASP A 49 -0.07 -17.09 -15.67
N CYS A 50 0.69 -17.46 -14.63
CA CYS A 50 0.63 -18.80 -14.06
C CYS A 50 -0.74 -19.16 -13.44
N ALA A 51 -1.42 -18.16 -12.86
CA ALA A 51 -2.73 -18.28 -12.24
C ALA A 51 -3.90 -18.16 -13.23
N TYR A 52 -3.67 -17.70 -14.46
CA TYR A 52 -4.73 -17.37 -15.41
C TYR A 52 -5.63 -18.58 -15.73
N TYR A 53 -5.02 -19.76 -15.82
CA TYR A 53 -5.68 -21.02 -16.16
C TYR A 53 -5.79 -21.99 -14.98
N ARG A 54 -5.42 -21.57 -13.77
CA ARG A 54 -5.45 -22.41 -12.56
C ARG A 54 -6.21 -21.67 -11.48
N THR A 55 -7.23 -22.30 -10.88
CA THR A 55 -7.99 -21.73 -9.76
C THR A 55 -7.79 -22.51 -8.47
N LEU A 56 -7.74 -23.85 -8.56
CA LEU A 56 -7.60 -24.74 -7.40
C LEU A 56 -6.15 -25.13 -7.10
N SER A 57 -5.28 -25.17 -8.13
CA SER A 57 -3.89 -25.62 -8.01
C SER A 57 -2.87 -24.48 -8.02
N ILE A 58 -3.30 -23.22 -7.90
CA ILE A 58 -2.41 -22.05 -7.82
C ILE A 58 -1.34 -22.18 -6.72
N PRO A 59 -1.67 -22.52 -5.45
CA PRO A 59 -0.68 -22.43 -4.37
C PRO A 59 0.44 -23.47 -4.49
N SER A 60 0.21 -24.57 -5.21
CA SER A 60 1.23 -25.58 -5.48
C SER A 60 1.95 -25.36 -6.82
N ALA A 61 1.22 -25.04 -7.88
CA ALA A 61 1.77 -24.93 -9.24
C ALA A 61 2.52 -23.61 -9.47
N CYS A 62 2.12 -22.52 -8.82
CA CYS A 62 2.71 -21.20 -8.99
C CYS A 62 3.55 -20.76 -7.78
N ARG A 63 3.98 -21.71 -6.95
CA ARG A 63 4.67 -21.43 -5.69
C ARG A 63 5.97 -20.67 -5.90
N GLU A 64 6.77 -21.05 -6.90
CA GLU A 64 8.03 -20.36 -7.23
C GLU A 64 7.78 -18.92 -7.67
N VAL A 65 6.80 -18.70 -8.56
CA VAL A 65 6.46 -17.36 -9.05
C VAL A 65 5.86 -16.49 -7.94
N ALA A 66 5.09 -17.10 -7.04
CA ALA A 66 4.59 -16.43 -5.84
C ALA A 66 5.72 -16.05 -4.89
N ASP A 67 6.75 -16.88 -4.73
CA ASP A 67 7.92 -16.57 -3.92
C ASP A 67 8.71 -15.40 -4.50
N GLU A 68 8.98 -15.39 -5.81
CA GLU A 68 9.64 -14.27 -6.50
C GLU A 68 8.86 -12.96 -6.35
N MET A 69 7.54 -12.99 -6.55
CA MET A 69 6.68 -11.82 -6.33
C MET A 69 6.78 -11.34 -4.88
N ASN A 70 6.69 -12.25 -3.91
CA ASN A 70 6.78 -11.90 -2.50
C ASN A 70 8.19 -11.40 -2.11
N ALA A 71 9.25 -11.92 -2.72
CA ALA A 71 10.61 -11.46 -2.50
C ALA A 71 10.75 -10.00 -2.94
N CYS A 72 10.26 -9.66 -4.13
CA CYS A 72 10.22 -8.28 -4.61
C CYS A 72 9.42 -7.37 -3.67
N LEU A 73 8.21 -7.77 -3.30
CA LEU A 73 7.37 -6.99 -2.38
C LEU A 73 8.06 -6.77 -1.03
N ARG A 74 8.73 -7.79 -0.46
CA ARG A 74 9.46 -7.69 0.81
C ARG A 74 10.68 -6.77 0.74
N GLN A 75 11.35 -6.70 -0.41
CA GLN A 75 12.48 -5.79 -0.61
C GLN A 75 12.05 -4.32 -0.54
N PHE A 76 10.87 -3.98 -1.04
CA PHE A 76 10.37 -2.61 -0.98
C PHE A 76 9.50 -2.34 0.25
N MET A 77 8.83 -3.35 0.82
CA MET A 77 8.05 -3.23 2.06
C MET A 77 8.92 -3.21 3.33
N THR A 78 10.16 -2.74 3.26
CA THR A 78 10.99 -2.57 4.45
C THR A 78 10.41 -1.49 5.34
N ARG A 79 10.47 -1.68 6.66
CA ARG A 79 10.03 -0.68 7.65
C ARG A 79 10.70 0.69 7.42
N GLU A 80 11.95 0.67 6.97
CA GLU A 80 12.73 1.87 6.68
C GLU A 80 12.18 2.65 5.47
N GLN A 81 11.79 1.98 4.39
CA GLN A 81 11.15 2.65 3.24
C GLN A 81 9.75 3.18 3.58
N ALA A 82 8.99 2.43 4.38
CA ALA A 82 7.68 2.87 4.84
C ALA A 82 7.78 4.13 5.73
N ASP A 83 8.80 4.20 6.59
CA ASP A 83 9.04 5.37 7.45
C ASP A 83 9.55 6.58 6.64
N GLN A 84 10.43 6.38 5.67
CA GLN A 84 10.84 7.44 4.74
C GLN A 84 9.65 8.00 3.96
N PHE A 85 8.76 7.15 3.46
CA PHE A 85 7.56 7.58 2.73
C PHE A 85 6.56 8.30 3.64
N ARG A 86 6.47 7.88 4.91
CA ARG A 86 5.69 8.58 5.93
C ARG A 86 6.27 9.97 6.20
N ALA A 87 7.58 10.08 6.37
CA ALA A 87 8.28 11.34 6.60
C ALA A 87 8.12 12.33 5.43
N THR A 88 8.22 11.87 4.19
CA THR A 88 8.00 12.74 3.01
C THR A 88 6.55 13.21 2.92
N PHE A 89 5.58 12.36 3.26
CA PHE A 89 4.17 12.73 3.27
C PHE A 89 3.82 13.74 4.38
N ILE A 90 4.43 13.58 5.56
CA ILE A 90 4.33 14.56 6.65
C ILE A 90 4.93 15.90 6.22
N ALA A 91 6.10 15.89 5.57
CA ALA A 91 6.77 17.09 5.11
C ALA A 91 5.94 17.84 4.05
N SER A 92 5.32 17.13 3.09
CA SER A 92 4.45 17.73 2.09
C SER A 92 3.15 18.26 2.69
N LYS A 93 2.55 17.57 3.68
CA LYS A 93 1.38 18.09 4.42
C LYS A 93 1.69 19.28 5.33
N GLY A 94 2.90 19.33 5.90
CA GLY A 94 3.38 20.48 6.69
C GLY A 94 3.61 21.74 5.86
N ALA A 95 3.97 21.59 4.57
CA ALA A 95 4.15 22.72 3.65
C ALA A 95 2.82 23.32 3.12
N GLU A 96 1.72 22.58 3.17
CA GLU A 96 0.38 23.02 2.75
C GLU A 96 -0.39 23.77 3.86
N SER A 97 0.23 23.96 5.03
CA SER A 97 -0.38 24.64 6.19
C SER A 97 0.09 26.09 6.40
N THR A 98 0.67 26.74 5.37
CA THR A 98 1.00 28.17 5.37
C THR A 98 0.08 28.96 4.45
#